data_AF-S9TVA9-F1
#
_entry.id   AF-S9TVA9-F1
#
_cell.length_a   1.000
_cell.length_b   1.000
_cell.length_c   1.000
_cell.angle_alpha   90.00
_cell.angle_beta   90.00
_cell.angle_gamma   90.00
#
_symmetry.space_group_name_H-M   'P 1'
#
loop_
_entity.id
_entity.type
_entity.pdbx_description
1 polymer ?
#
loop_
_entity_poly.entity_id
_entity_poly.type
_entity_poly.pdbx_seq_one_letter_code
_entity_poly.pdbx_strand_id
1 'polypeptide(L)'
;MVNNFIEMVEESDERYKCYGLKNTIQIFKQYIKDEDLDEVRIYISTNTQLDSIVSKVESYINWFTECETVFRNYYENELREQVHKDWFKEIEVYSVNITFNSKEDYGATITCGDNVLQDHILIVDFDREQIEAIYLNR
;
A
#
# COMPACT_ATOMS: atom_id res chain seq x y z
N MET A 1 -16.29 13.62 -12.20
CA MET A 1 -15.32 12.77 -11.50
C MET A 1 -16.05 12.21 -10.29
N VAL A 2 -16.26 10.90 -10.22
CA VAL A 2 -16.88 10.30 -9.03
C VAL A 2 -15.77 10.29 -7.98
N ASN A 3 -15.92 11.07 -6.91
CA ASN A 3 -14.91 11.13 -5.85
C ASN A 3 -14.92 9.79 -5.11
N ASN A 4 -13.93 8.94 -5.41
CA ASN A 4 -13.76 7.59 -4.86
C ASN A 4 -13.25 7.58 -3.41
N PHE A 5 -12.86 8.76 -2.91
CA PHE A 5 -12.31 8.95 -1.58
C PHE A 5 -13.38 9.45 -0.61
N ILE A 6 -13.34 8.95 0.63
CA ILE A 6 -14.19 9.40 1.74
C ILE A 6 -13.26 9.94 2.82
N GLU A 7 -13.38 11.21 3.17
CA GLU A 7 -12.62 11.78 4.30
C GLU A 7 -13.08 11.14 5.61
N MET A 8 -12.12 10.57 6.34
CA MET A 8 -12.30 9.93 7.64
C MET A 8 -11.89 10.93 8.71
N VAL A 9 -12.86 11.75 9.14
CA VAL A 9 -12.61 12.90 10.02
C VAL A 9 -12.00 12.48 11.36
N GLU A 10 -12.40 11.33 11.91
CA GLU A 10 -11.91 10.83 13.20
C GLU A 10 -10.45 10.36 13.15
N GLU A 11 -9.99 9.90 11.98
CA GLU A 11 -8.60 9.45 11.72
C GLU A 11 -7.71 10.58 11.19
N SER A 12 -8.29 11.77 10.98
CA SER A 12 -7.57 12.94 10.49
C SER A 12 -7.05 13.78 11.66
N ASP A 13 -5.91 14.43 11.46
CA ASP A 13 -5.30 15.33 12.45
C ASP A 13 -4.83 16.65 11.82
N GLU A 14 -4.05 17.42 12.58
CA GLU A 14 -3.52 18.72 12.12
C GLU A 14 -2.52 18.61 10.95
N ARG A 15 -1.90 17.43 10.77
CA ARG A 15 -0.85 17.17 9.78
C ARG A 15 -1.38 16.44 8.56
N TYR A 16 -2.33 15.54 8.74
CA TYR A 16 -2.86 14.68 7.69
C TYR A 16 -4.38 14.60 7.71
N LYS A 17 -4.94 14.65 6.50
CA LYS A 17 -6.32 14.21 6.25
C LYS A 17 -6.30 12.75 5.85
N CYS A 18 -7.08 11.93 6.54
CA CYS A 18 -7.24 10.52 6.24
C CYS A 18 -8.41 10.32 5.29
N TYR A 19 -8.23 9.45 4.31
CA TYR A 19 -9.26 9.05 3.36
C TYR A 19 -9.34 7.52 3.26
N GLY A 20 -10.58 7.02 3.27
CA GLY A 20 -10.92 5.67 2.84
C GLY A 20 -11.35 5.63 1.38
N LEU A 21 -11.64 4.43 0.86
CA LEU A 21 -12.07 4.19 -0.51
C LEU A 21 -13.52 3.70 -0.56
N LYS A 22 -14.22 4.02 -1.65
CA LYS A 22 -15.61 3.59 -1.91
C LYS A 22 -15.73 2.30 -2.71
N ASN A 23 -14.70 1.99 -3.47
CA ASN A 23 -14.75 0.92 -4.46
C ASN A 23 -13.72 -0.12 -4.12
N THR A 24 -14.03 -1.37 -4.45
CA THR A 24 -13.06 -2.47 -4.46
C THR A 24 -11.81 -2.05 -5.23
N ILE A 25 -10.65 -2.27 -4.60
CA ILE A 25 -9.35 -2.09 -5.24
C ILE A 25 -8.61 -3.42 -5.29
N GLN A 26 -7.51 -3.45 -6.03
CA GLN A 26 -6.60 -4.58 -6.05
C GLN A 26 -5.24 -4.11 -5.53
N ILE A 27 -4.73 -4.80 -4.51
CA ILE A 27 -3.37 -4.62 -3.99
C ILE A 27 -2.68 -5.96 -4.19
N PHE A 28 -1.49 -5.91 -4.81
CA PHE A 28 -0.84 -7.11 -5.35
C PHE A 28 -1.80 -7.84 -6.30
N LYS A 29 -2.13 -9.11 -6.02
CA LYS A 29 -3.14 -9.86 -6.77
C LYS A 29 -4.41 -10.13 -5.98
N GLN A 30 -4.57 -9.50 -4.81
CA GLN A 30 -5.75 -9.64 -3.95
C GLN A 30 -6.72 -8.48 -4.15
N TYR A 31 -8.02 -8.82 -4.23
CA TYR A 31 -9.09 -7.83 -4.29
C TYR A 31 -9.55 -7.50 -2.86
N ILE A 32 -9.37 -6.24 -2.45
CA ILE A 32 -9.86 -5.73 -1.18
C ILE A 32 -11.28 -5.22 -1.38
N LYS A 33 -12.26 -5.89 -0.79
CA LYS A 33 -13.69 -5.64 -0.95
C LYS A 33 -14.22 -4.74 0.16
N ASP A 34 -15.47 -4.32 0.03
CA ASP A 34 -16.13 -3.34 0.92
C ASP A 34 -15.97 -3.61 2.42
N GLU A 35 -15.95 -4.89 2.85
CA GLU A 35 -15.78 -5.27 4.26
C GLU A 35 -14.34 -5.06 4.79
N ASP A 36 -13.35 -5.08 3.90
CA ASP A 36 -11.92 -4.96 4.21
C ASP A 36 -11.33 -3.60 3.77
N LEU A 37 -12.12 -2.74 3.10
CA LEU A 37 -11.68 -1.39 2.72
C LEU A 37 -11.33 -0.52 3.93
N ASP A 38 -11.81 -0.91 5.12
CA ASP A 38 -11.41 -0.30 6.38
C ASP A 38 -9.94 -0.54 6.75
N GLU A 39 -9.27 -1.50 6.11
CA GLU A 39 -7.84 -1.74 6.30
C GLU A 39 -6.98 -0.93 5.30
N VAL A 40 -7.61 -0.12 4.45
CA VAL A 40 -6.94 0.77 3.49
C VAL A 40 -7.12 2.22 3.92
N ARG A 41 -6.00 2.90 4.21
CA ARG A 41 -5.98 4.29 4.65
C ARG A 41 -5.03 5.10 3.77
N ILE A 42 -5.49 6.28 3.36
CA ILE A 42 -4.72 7.21 2.55
C ILE A 42 -4.60 8.51 3.31
N TYR A 43 -3.39 8.85 3.73
CA TYR A 43 -3.07 10.05 4.47
C TYR A 43 -2.48 11.08 3.52
N ILE A 44 -3.12 12.25 3.43
CA ILE A 44 -2.65 13.37 2.60
C ILE A 44 -2.33 14.52 3.53
N SER A 45 -1.12 15.08 3.42
CA SER A 45 -0.73 16.22 4.25
C SER A 45 -1.75 17.36 4.10
N THR A 46 -2.06 18.05 5.20
CA THR A 46 -2.93 19.23 5.22
C THR A 46 -2.40 20.38 4.38
N ASN A 47 -1.10 20.35 4.00
CA ASN A 47 -0.49 21.29 3.07
C ASN A 47 -0.75 20.94 1.58
N THR A 48 -1.33 19.78 1.30
CA THR A 48 -1.59 19.26 -0.05
C THR A 48 -3.10 19.04 -0.25
N GLN A 49 -3.63 19.52 -1.37
CA GLN A 49 -5.04 19.33 -1.71
C GLN A 49 -5.21 18.01 -2.46
N LEU A 50 -6.17 17.16 -2.03
CA LEU A 50 -6.46 15.89 -2.71
C LEU A 50 -6.70 16.10 -4.22
N ASP A 51 -7.49 17.10 -4.60
CA ASP A 51 -7.84 17.38 -6.00
C ASP A 51 -6.61 17.64 -6.89
N SER A 52 -5.50 18.14 -6.34
CA SER A 52 -4.27 18.39 -7.11
C SER A 52 -3.42 17.14 -7.32
N ILE A 53 -3.62 16.09 -6.51
CA ILE A 53 -2.84 14.85 -6.54
C ILE A 53 -3.67 13.59 -6.79
N VAL A 54 -5.00 13.70 -6.94
CA VAL A 54 -5.93 12.56 -7.03
C VAL A 54 -5.51 11.54 -8.09
N SER A 55 -5.07 12.00 -9.26
CA SER A 55 -4.60 11.12 -10.35
C SER A 55 -3.32 10.37 -9.99
N LYS A 56 -2.45 10.97 -9.18
CA LYS A 56 -1.23 10.31 -8.69
C LYS A 56 -1.56 9.29 -7.61
N VAL A 57 -2.51 9.59 -6.71
CA VAL A 57 -3.00 8.63 -5.71
C VAL A 57 -3.58 7.39 -6.41
N GLU A 58 -4.50 7.59 -7.38
CA GLU A 58 -5.09 6.48 -8.14
C GLU A 58 -4.03 5.69 -8.92
N SER A 59 -3.08 6.38 -9.56
CA SER A 59 -1.97 5.73 -10.26
C SER A 59 -1.11 4.88 -9.32
N TYR A 60 -0.88 5.34 -8.10
CA TYR A 60 -0.04 4.64 -7.13
C TYR A 60 -0.76 3.42 -6.53
N ILE A 61 -2.06 3.53 -6.25
CA ILE A 61 -2.89 2.38 -5.87
C ILE A 61 -2.84 1.31 -6.98
N ASN A 62 -3.04 1.71 -8.24
CA ASN A 62 -2.99 0.79 -9.37
C ASN A 62 -1.62 0.14 -9.55
N TRP A 63 -0.53 0.86 -9.26
CA TRP A 63 0.83 0.33 -9.37
C TRP A 63 1.07 -0.89 -8.47
N PHE A 64 0.42 -0.98 -7.30
CA PHE A 64 0.52 -2.17 -6.45
C PHE A 64 0.04 -3.46 -7.14
N THR A 65 -0.76 -3.37 -8.21
CA THR A 65 -1.16 -4.55 -8.99
C THR A 65 -0.04 -5.07 -9.90
N GLU A 66 1.00 -4.27 -10.16
CA GLU A 66 2.07 -4.53 -11.11
C GLU A 66 3.46 -4.61 -10.45
N CYS A 67 3.55 -4.43 -9.13
CA CYS A 67 4.82 -4.31 -8.41
C CYS A 67 5.56 -5.63 -8.12
N GLU A 68 5.14 -6.77 -8.69
CA GLU A 68 5.75 -8.08 -8.47
C GLU A 68 7.27 -8.08 -8.66
N THR A 69 7.75 -7.43 -9.72
CA THR A 69 9.18 -7.35 -10.02
C THR A 69 9.96 -6.67 -8.90
N VAL A 70 9.38 -5.66 -8.23
CA VAL A 70 10.02 -4.95 -7.12
C VAL A 70 10.13 -5.85 -5.90
N PHE A 71 9.06 -6.57 -5.55
CA PHE A 71 9.09 -7.57 -4.48
C PHE A 71 10.10 -8.68 -4.75
N ARG A 72 10.04 -9.28 -5.94
CA ARG A 72 10.95 -10.36 -6.32
C ARG A 72 12.42 -9.93 -6.22
N ASN A 73 12.73 -8.74 -6.73
CA ASN A 73 14.08 -8.20 -6.65
C ASN A 73 14.53 -7.99 -5.20
N TYR A 74 13.65 -7.50 -4.31
CA TYR A 74 13.99 -7.32 -2.91
C TYR A 74 14.25 -8.66 -2.21
N TYR A 75 13.38 -9.65 -2.40
CA TYR A 75 13.56 -10.99 -1.82
C TYR A 75 14.86 -11.65 -2.30
N GLU A 76 15.10 -11.68 -3.60
CA GLU A 76 16.23 -12.42 -4.16
C GLU A 76 17.58 -11.73 -3.90
N ASN A 77 17.62 -10.39 -3.86
CA ASN A 77 18.87 -9.65 -3.73
C ASN A 77 19.18 -9.23 -2.28
N GLU A 78 18.18 -8.75 -1.53
CA GLU A 78 18.37 -8.21 -0.18
C GLU A 78 18.18 -9.30 0.87
N LEU A 79 17.10 -10.08 0.78
CA LEU A 79 16.82 -11.17 1.72
C LEU A 79 17.55 -12.47 1.37
N ARG A 80 18.07 -12.60 0.15
CA ARG A 80 18.66 -13.83 -0.40
C ARG A 80 17.71 -15.03 -0.41
N GLU A 81 16.41 -14.75 -0.50
CA GLU A 81 15.36 -15.75 -0.57
C GLU A 81 14.85 -15.91 -2.01
N GLN A 82 14.65 -17.16 -2.44
CA GLN A 82 14.10 -17.43 -3.77
C GLN A 82 12.58 -17.58 -3.68
N VAL A 83 11.86 -16.83 -4.53
CA VAL A 83 10.40 -16.92 -4.60
C VAL A 83 9.98 -17.60 -5.89
N HIS A 84 9.00 -18.51 -5.82
CA HIS A 84 8.52 -19.20 -7.01
C HIS A 84 7.69 -18.27 -7.90
N LYS A 85 7.34 -18.75 -9.11
CA LYS A 85 6.69 -17.95 -10.14
C LYS A 85 5.35 -17.33 -9.72
N ASP A 86 4.58 -18.04 -8.91
CA ASP A 86 3.22 -17.64 -8.54
C ASP A 86 3.12 -17.06 -7.11
N TRP A 87 4.23 -16.99 -6.37
CA TRP A 87 4.29 -16.57 -4.96
C TRP A 87 3.61 -15.22 -4.71
N PHE A 88 3.77 -14.25 -5.61
CA PHE A 88 3.18 -12.92 -5.47
C PHE A 88 1.65 -12.93 -5.41
N LYS A 89 1.00 -13.98 -5.96
CA LYS A 89 -0.46 -14.16 -5.87
C LYS A 89 -0.92 -14.71 -4.53
N GLU A 90 0.01 -15.27 -3.76
CA GLU A 90 -0.23 -15.93 -2.48
C GLU A 90 -0.03 -14.99 -1.30
N ILE A 91 0.49 -13.77 -1.54
CA ILE A 91 0.65 -12.75 -0.50
C ILE A 91 -0.74 -12.33 -0.01
N GLU A 92 -0.95 -12.48 1.30
CA GLU A 92 -2.17 -12.07 2.01
C GLU A 92 -2.01 -10.66 2.57
N VAL A 93 -2.84 -9.72 2.12
CA VAL A 93 -2.77 -8.32 2.55
C VAL A 93 -3.67 -8.11 3.76
N TYR A 94 -3.10 -7.58 4.85
CA TYR A 94 -3.83 -7.30 6.08
C TYR A 94 -4.18 -5.83 6.21
N SER A 95 -3.26 -4.92 5.87
CA SER A 95 -3.52 -3.48 5.88
C SER A 95 -2.62 -2.71 4.93
N VAL A 96 -3.10 -1.55 4.48
CA VAL A 96 -2.44 -0.69 3.50
C VAL A 96 -2.56 0.77 3.96
N ASN A 97 -1.43 1.36 4.34
CA ASN A 97 -1.35 2.77 4.70
C ASN A 97 -0.53 3.50 3.65
N ILE A 98 -1.15 4.42 2.91
CA ILE A 98 -0.49 5.22 1.87
C ILE A 98 -0.37 6.65 2.38
N THR A 99 0.82 7.24 2.27
CA THR A 99 1.07 8.61 2.74
C THR A 99 1.56 9.49 1.59
N PHE A 100 0.94 10.67 1.44
CA PHE A 100 1.33 11.71 0.50
C PHE A 100 1.64 13.01 1.26
N ASN A 101 2.91 13.41 1.28
CA ASN A 101 3.31 14.73 1.73
C ASN A 101 3.17 15.75 0.60
N SER A 102 3.47 15.33 -0.63
CA SER A 102 3.29 16.10 -1.87
C SER A 102 3.10 15.14 -3.06
N LYS A 103 3.06 15.65 -4.30
CA LYS A 103 2.99 14.81 -5.50
C LYS A 103 4.29 14.02 -5.74
N GLU A 104 5.41 14.56 -5.27
CA GLU A 104 6.76 14.01 -5.46
C GLU A 104 7.27 13.25 -4.23
N ASP A 105 6.63 13.44 -3.07
CA ASP A 105 6.98 12.82 -1.78
C ASP A 105 5.79 12.02 -1.26
N TYR A 106 5.86 10.72 -1.48
CA TYR A 106 4.83 9.75 -1.11
C TYR A 106 5.43 8.37 -0.92
N GLY A 107 4.72 7.53 -0.18
CA GLY A 107 5.11 6.16 0.10
C GLY A 107 3.95 5.36 0.65
N ALA A 108 4.23 4.15 1.08
CA ALA A 108 3.26 3.29 1.73
C ALA A 108 3.90 2.36 2.73
N THR A 109 3.10 1.90 3.69
CA THR A 109 3.39 0.77 4.57
C THR A 109 2.29 -0.26 4.36
N ILE A 110 2.66 -1.46 3.94
CA ILE A 110 1.74 -2.57 3.74
C ILE A 110 2.07 -3.67 4.74
N THR A 111 1.05 -4.11 5.48
CA THR A 111 1.15 -5.28 6.35
C THR A 111 0.61 -6.49 5.61
N CYS A 112 1.41 -7.55 5.48
CA CYS A 112 1.01 -8.76 4.77
C CYS A 112 1.65 -10.04 5.34
N GLY A 113 1.16 -11.19 4.89
CA GLY A 113 1.75 -12.51 5.13
C GLY A 113 2.06 -13.20 3.80
N ASP A 114 2.99 -14.16 3.83
CA ASP A 114 3.32 -14.95 2.65
C ASP A 114 3.76 -16.38 3.01
N ASN A 115 4.02 -17.18 1.96
CA ASN A 115 4.44 -18.57 2.10
C ASN A 115 5.96 -18.77 2.20
N VAL A 116 6.78 -17.71 2.16
CA VAL A 116 8.25 -17.81 2.23
C VAL A 116 8.72 -17.55 3.65
N LEU A 117 8.14 -16.56 4.33
CA LEU A 117 8.43 -16.14 5.69
C LEU A 117 7.24 -16.46 6.62
N GLN A 118 6.71 -17.67 6.51
CA GLN A 118 5.43 -18.14 7.08
C GLN A 118 5.21 -17.84 8.57
N ASP A 119 6.27 -17.78 9.37
CA ASP A 119 6.19 -17.50 10.81
C ASP A 119 6.17 -16.00 11.16
N HIS A 120 6.06 -15.11 10.16
CA HIS A 120 6.16 -13.67 10.35
C HIS A 120 5.07 -12.91 9.60
N ILE A 121 4.58 -11.86 10.26
CA ILE A 121 3.86 -10.78 9.59
C ILE A 121 4.92 -9.84 9.00
N LEU A 122 4.80 -9.54 7.72
CA LEU A 122 5.65 -8.63 6.99
C LEU A 122 5.08 -7.23 7.08
N ILE A 123 5.94 -6.27 7.42
CA ILE A 123 5.66 -4.84 7.30
C ILE A 123 6.58 -4.32 6.22
N VAL A 124 6.00 -4.00 5.05
CA VAL A 124 6.72 -3.57 3.86
C VAL A 124 6.60 -2.06 3.73
N ASP A 125 7.72 -1.37 3.85
CA ASP A 125 7.81 0.08 3.68
C ASP A 125 8.30 0.42 2.27
N PHE A 126 7.61 1.37 1.64
CA PHE A 126 7.88 1.84 0.30
C PHE A 126 8.24 3.32 0.29
N ASP A 127 9.39 3.65 -0.33
CA ASP A 127 9.63 4.98 -0.89
C ASP A 127 9.13 4.95 -2.34
N ARG A 128 7.97 5.57 -2.56
CA ARG A 128 7.28 5.58 -3.85
C ARG A 128 7.14 4.16 -4.41
N GLU A 129 7.62 3.89 -5.62
CA GLU A 129 7.53 2.59 -6.27
C GLU A 129 8.68 1.62 -5.93
N GLN A 130 9.44 1.85 -4.86
CA GLN A 130 10.54 0.98 -4.41
C GLN A 130 10.32 0.53 -2.97
N ILE A 131 10.71 -0.72 -2.65
CA ILE A 131 10.74 -1.19 -1.27
C ILE A 131 11.99 -0.62 -0.61
N GLU A 132 11.79 0.10 0.49
CA GLU A 132 12.87 0.60 1.34
C GLU A 132 13.28 -0.47 2.36
N ALA A 133 12.30 -1.10 3.02
CA ALA A 133 12.54 -2.11 4.03
C ALA A 133 11.39 -3.12 4.15
N ILE A 134 11.72 -4.34 4.57
CA ILE A 134 10.75 -5.31 5.09
C ILE A 134 11.12 -5.65 6.53
N TYR A 135 10.22 -5.34 7.46
CA TYR A 135 10.34 -5.72 8.87
C TYR A 135 9.51 -6.97 9.14
N LEU A 136 10.07 -7.85 9.98
CA LEU A 136 9.43 -9.11 10.37
C LEU A 136 8.91 -8.98 11.79
N ASN A 137 7.59 -9.08 11.96
CA ASN A 137 6.95 -9.13 13.26
C ASN A 137 6.50 -10.56 13.57
N ARG A 138 6.64 -10.99 14.83
CA ARG A 138 6.29 -12.34 15.31
C ARG A 138 5.04 -12.31 16.18
#